data_AF-A0A844G1T7-F1
#
_entry.id   AF-A0A844G1T7-F1
#
_cell.length_a   1.000
_cell.length_b   1.000
_cell.length_c   1.000
_cell.angle_alpha   90.00
_cell.angle_beta   90.00
_cell.angle_gamma   90.00
#
_symmetry.space_group_name_H-M   'P 1'
#
loop_
_entity.id
_entity.type
_entity.pdbx_description
1 polymer ?
#
loop_
_entity_poly.entity_id
_entity_poly.type
_entity_poly.pdbx_seq_one_letter_code
_entity_poly.pdbx_strand_id
1 'polypeptide(L)'
;MPKNDFISDNLVHMRDRLKENAAKAAVSGAVPPAVREPEPEKPRLSARQPMRSASGGDDDFLRQKREFEGYLERDRAAAAASLEVETRRLEELQRFAAALEELDRAFRQLGPAESAETRRELEKLRFAHYRAAGRASAFLREKSGGPLPGAAAAEKPFRRSVSESLPLAAAVVVSALIVASALFILFH
;
A
#
# COMPACT_ATOMS: atom_id res chain seq x y z
N MET A 1 16.51 5.02 34.32
CA MET A 1 17.22 5.64 33.17
C MET A 1 16.19 6.47 32.41
N PRO A 2 16.27 7.81 32.38
CA PRO A 2 15.32 8.60 31.60
C PRO A 2 15.64 8.39 30.11
N LYS A 3 14.61 8.06 29.34
CA LYS A 3 14.71 7.88 27.89
C LYS A 3 14.87 9.27 27.28
N ASN A 4 15.96 9.47 26.56
CA ASN A 4 16.37 10.75 26.04
C ASN A 4 15.37 11.33 25.03
N ASP A 5 14.94 12.54 25.32
CA ASP A 5 14.12 13.46 24.54
C ASP A 5 14.91 14.13 23.39
N PHE A 6 15.74 13.37 22.67
CA PHE A 6 16.59 13.91 21.60
C PHE A 6 15.82 14.53 20.43
N ILE A 7 14.59 14.04 20.19
CA ILE A 7 13.75 14.52 19.10
C ILE A 7 13.16 15.90 19.46
N SER A 8 12.79 16.14 20.72
CA SER A 8 12.24 17.43 21.13
C SER A 8 13.32 18.51 21.21
N ASP A 9 14.53 18.18 21.68
CA ASP A 9 15.61 19.18 21.79
C ASP A 9 16.07 19.69 20.42
N ASN A 10 16.08 18.81 19.41
CA ASN A 10 16.47 19.19 18.05
C ASN A 10 15.40 20.08 17.38
N LEU A 11 14.12 19.82 17.66
CA LEU A 11 13.01 20.65 17.16
C LEU A 11 12.98 22.03 17.82
N VAL A 12 13.28 22.11 19.13
CA VAL A 12 13.41 23.37 19.86
C VAL A 12 14.56 24.21 19.31
N HIS A 13 15.74 23.60 19.09
CA HIS A 13 16.88 24.28 18.48
C HIS A 13 16.59 24.81 17.07
N MET A 14 15.88 24.05 16.24
CA MET A 14 15.49 24.53 14.91
C MET A 14 14.51 25.70 14.97
N ARG A 15 13.53 25.66 15.88
CA ARG A 15 12.58 26.75 16.08
C ARG A 15 13.27 28.03 16.53
N ASP A 16 14.21 27.93 17.47
CA ASP A 16 14.88 29.08 18.04
C ASP A 16 15.84 29.73 17.01
N ARG A 17 16.52 28.91 16.18
CA ARG A 17 17.26 29.41 15.01
C ARG A 17 16.38 30.10 13.98
N LEU A 18 15.16 29.60 13.74
CA LEU A 18 14.22 30.23 12.81
C LEU A 18 13.75 31.60 13.32
N LYS A 19 13.48 31.71 14.62
CA LYS A 19 13.10 32.98 15.28
C LYS A 19 14.23 34.00 15.24
N GLU A 20 15.46 33.58 15.51
CA GLU A 20 16.63 34.46 15.47
C GLU A 20 16.89 34.98 14.05
N ASN A 21 16.74 34.13 13.04
CA ASN A 21 16.87 34.54 11.63
C ASN A 21 15.74 35.49 11.19
N ALA A 22 14.50 35.26 11.65
CA ALA A 22 13.38 36.16 11.38
C ALA A 22 13.58 37.53 12.05
N ALA A 23 14.11 37.56 13.29
CA ALA A 23 14.44 38.80 13.98
C ALA A 23 15.59 39.55 13.29
N LYS A 24 16.63 38.85 12.84
CA LYS A 24 17.73 39.45 12.06
C LYS A 24 17.27 40.01 10.71
N ALA A 25 16.32 39.35 10.04
CA ALA A 25 15.72 39.84 8.81
C ALA A 25 14.85 41.09 9.01
N ALA A 26 14.21 41.25 10.17
CA ALA A 26 13.38 42.41 10.49
C ALA A 26 14.20 43.68 10.85
N VAL A 27 15.46 43.54 11.26
CA VAL A 27 16.31 44.68 11.69
C VAL A 27 17.08 45.32 10.53
N SER A 28 17.21 44.67 9.37
CA SER A 28 17.92 45.24 8.20
C SER A 28 17.05 46.13 7.30
N GLY A 29 16.09 46.85 7.89
CA GLY A 29 15.15 47.72 7.21
C GLY A 29 15.14 49.18 7.69
N ALA A 30 16.22 49.65 8.32
CA ALA A 30 16.32 51.04 8.80
C ALA A 30 17.24 51.87 7.90
N VAL A 31 16.63 52.71 7.07
CA VAL A 31 17.28 53.79 6.29
C VAL A 31 17.32 55.06 7.14
N PRO A 32 18.47 55.77 7.29
CA PRO A 32 18.48 57.18 7.68
C PRO A 32 18.52 58.09 6.44
N PRO A 33 17.91 59.30 6.48
CA PRO A 33 17.67 60.12 5.30
C PRO A 33 18.85 61.03 4.91
N ALA A 34 19.06 61.12 3.58
CA ALA A 34 19.45 62.25 2.74
C ALA A 34 20.54 63.25 3.21
N VAL A 35 21.72 63.21 2.59
CA VAL A 35 22.51 64.42 2.23
C VAL A 35 23.21 64.23 0.87
N ARG A 36 22.75 65.04 -0.10
CA ARG A 36 23.38 65.60 -1.32
C ARG A 36 24.14 64.69 -2.31
N GLU A 37 23.61 64.64 -3.54
CA GLU A 37 24.28 64.24 -4.77
C GLU A 37 25.53 65.09 -5.06
N PRO A 38 26.54 64.48 -5.70
CA PRO A 38 26.99 65.02 -6.99
C PRO A 38 27.09 63.93 -8.09
N GLU A 39 26.61 64.30 -9.27
CA GLU A 39 26.71 63.75 -10.64
C GLU A 39 26.91 62.24 -10.93
N PRO A 40 26.22 61.70 -11.96
CA PRO A 40 26.27 60.28 -12.28
C PRO A 40 27.56 59.93 -13.04
N GLU A 41 28.57 59.44 -12.33
CA GLU A 41 29.57 58.59 -12.98
C GLU A 41 28.85 57.36 -13.52
N LYS A 42 28.82 57.24 -14.86
CA LYS A 42 28.31 56.06 -15.57
C LYS A 42 28.88 54.81 -14.87
N PRO A 43 28.05 53.93 -14.28
CA PRO A 43 28.58 52.72 -13.69
C PRO A 43 29.25 51.95 -14.83
N ARG A 44 30.58 51.84 -14.76
CA ARG A 44 31.32 50.88 -15.57
C ARG A 44 30.63 49.56 -15.31
N LEU A 45 30.03 48.99 -16.36
CA LEU A 45 29.39 47.69 -16.32
C LEU A 45 30.39 46.73 -15.70
N SER A 46 30.23 46.49 -14.40
CA SER A 46 30.99 45.49 -13.66
C SER A 46 30.84 44.22 -14.46
N ALA A 47 31.98 43.71 -14.93
CA ALA A 47 32.05 42.52 -15.74
C ALA A 47 31.10 41.50 -15.13
N ARG A 48 30.01 41.18 -15.84
CA ARG A 48 29.14 40.07 -15.47
C ARG A 48 30.08 38.90 -15.22
N GLN A 49 30.25 38.52 -13.95
CA GLN A 49 30.74 37.20 -13.64
C GLN A 49 29.84 36.27 -14.45
N PRO A 50 30.39 35.43 -15.35
CA PRO A 50 29.57 34.47 -16.04
C PRO A 50 28.86 33.65 -14.97
N MET A 51 27.54 33.78 -14.91
CA MET A 51 26.68 32.93 -14.09
C MET A 51 27.06 31.49 -14.44
N ARG A 52 27.61 30.79 -13.44
CA ARG A 52 27.84 29.34 -13.39
C ARG A 52 28.13 28.72 -14.77
N SER A 53 29.41 28.49 -15.02
CA SER A 53 29.85 27.47 -15.97
C SER A 53 28.93 26.25 -15.90
N ALA A 54 28.28 25.93 -17.02
CA ALA A 54 27.42 24.76 -17.20
C ALA A 54 28.27 23.48 -17.18
N SER A 55 28.99 23.23 -16.09
CA SER A 55 29.70 21.98 -15.82
C SER A 55 28.85 21.02 -14.97
N GLY A 56 27.53 21.25 -14.88
CA GLY A 56 26.62 20.46 -14.05
C GLY A 56 25.93 19.30 -14.75
N GLY A 57 26.14 19.10 -16.06
CA GLY A 57 25.46 18.04 -16.81
C GLY A 57 25.81 16.63 -16.33
N ASP A 58 27.08 16.40 -16.00
CA ASP A 58 27.55 15.10 -15.49
C ASP A 58 27.08 14.86 -14.04
N ASP A 59 27.10 15.90 -13.19
CA ASP A 59 26.58 15.82 -11.82
C ASP A 59 25.06 15.58 -11.78
N ASP A 60 24.31 16.25 -12.67
CA ASP A 60 22.87 16.07 -12.80
C ASP A 60 22.52 14.68 -13.34
N PHE A 61 23.30 14.16 -14.30
CA PHE A 61 23.13 12.80 -14.81
C PHE A 61 23.42 11.74 -13.73
N LEU A 62 24.50 11.90 -12.96
CA LEU A 62 24.84 11.01 -11.84
C LEU A 62 23.78 11.06 -10.73
N ARG A 63 23.22 12.24 -10.46
CA ARG A 63 22.08 12.41 -9.54
C ARG A 63 20.84 11.67 -10.05
N GLN A 64 20.45 11.87 -11.31
CA GLN A 64 19.31 11.19 -11.92
C GLN A 64 19.48 9.67 -11.91
N LYS A 65 20.69 9.17 -12.21
CA LYS A 65 21.01 7.74 -12.15
C LYS A 65 20.78 7.17 -10.75
N ARG A 66 21.28 7.85 -9.71
CA ARG A 66 21.08 7.44 -8.30
C ARG A 66 19.62 7.48 -7.89
N GLU A 67 18.88 8.51 -8.31
CA GLU A 67 17.44 8.59 -8.07
C GLU A 67 16.69 7.43 -8.72
N PHE A 68 17.04 7.09 -9.97
CA PHE A 68 16.47 5.95 -10.69
C PHE A 68 16.81 4.60 -10.04
N GLU A 69 18.04 4.40 -9.60
CA GLU A 69 18.43 3.23 -8.80
C GLU A 69 17.54 3.10 -7.55
N GLY A 70 17.30 4.20 -6.84
CA GLY A 70 16.39 4.22 -5.69
C GLY A 70 14.91 4.00 -6.03
N TYR A 71 14.45 4.35 -7.23
CA TYR A 71 13.11 3.96 -7.70
C TYR A 71 13.05 2.45 -7.98
N LEU A 72 14.03 1.91 -8.70
CA LEU A 72 14.09 0.47 -9.01
C LEU A 72 14.16 -0.40 -7.74
N GLU A 73 14.94 0.01 -6.74
CA GLU A 73 15.03 -0.70 -5.47
C GLU A 73 13.69 -0.70 -4.73
N ARG A 74 13.00 0.44 -4.68
CA ARG A 74 11.66 0.54 -4.07
C ARG A 74 10.63 -0.30 -4.81
N ASP A 75 10.63 -0.26 -6.13
CA ASP A 75 9.69 -1.04 -6.95
C ASP A 75 9.94 -2.55 -6.81
N ARG A 76 11.22 -2.97 -6.76
CA ARG A 76 11.59 -4.36 -6.47
C ARG A 76 11.14 -4.80 -5.09
N ALA A 77 11.34 -3.95 -4.07
CA ALA A 77 10.91 -4.25 -2.71
C ALA A 77 9.37 -4.34 -2.61
N ALA A 78 8.66 -3.43 -3.28
CA ALA A 78 7.20 -3.45 -3.35
C ALA A 78 6.69 -4.73 -4.06
N ALA A 79 7.28 -5.07 -5.21
CA ALA A 79 6.94 -6.29 -5.93
C ALA A 79 7.21 -7.56 -5.10
N ALA A 80 8.34 -7.63 -4.40
CA ALA A 80 8.67 -8.74 -3.52
C ALA A 80 7.67 -8.87 -2.35
N ALA A 81 7.30 -7.76 -1.72
CA ALA A 81 6.30 -7.75 -0.66
C ALA A 81 4.92 -8.19 -1.16
N SER A 82 4.49 -7.74 -2.34
CA SER A 82 3.25 -8.19 -2.97
C SER A 82 3.28 -9.69 -3.28
N LEU A 83 4.39 -10.19 -3.82
CA LEU A 83 4.56 -11.62 -4.11
C LEU A 83 4.47 -12.46 -2.83
N GLU A 84 5.06 -12.01 -1.73
CA GLU A 84 4.97 -12.70 -0.44
C GLU A 84 3.52 -12.79 0.07
N VAL A 85 2.76 -11.70 -0.06
CA VAL A 85 1.32 -11.68 0.31
C VAL A 85 0.52 -12.67 -0.52
N GLU A 86 0.71 -12.66 -1.84
CA GLU A 86 0.00 -13.59 -2.74
C GLU A 86 0.44 -15.04 -2.53
N THR A 87 1.71 -15.29 -2.20
CA THR A 87 2.20 -16.64 -1.87
C THR A 87 1.50 -17.17 -0.62
N ARG A 88 1.39 -16.36 0.44
CA ARG A 88 0.64 -16.75 1.65
C ARG A 88 -0.85 -16.96 1.37
N ARG A 89 -1.43 -16.18 0.46
CA ARG A 89 -2.81 -16.35 0.01
C ARG A 89 -3.01 -17.67 -0.72
N LEU A 90 -2.09 -18.03 -1.61
CA LEU A 90 -2.08 -19.31 -2.29
C LEU A 90 -2.00 -20.46 -1.29
N GLU A 91 -1.10 -20.39 -0.31
CA GLU A 91 -0.98 -21.41 0.74
C GLU A 91 -2.27 -21.60 1.52
N GLU A 92 -2.95 -20.51 1.91
CA GLU A 92 -4.20 -20.61 2.67
C GLU A 92 -5.33 -21.20 1.80
N LEU A 93 -5.40 -20.84 0.52
CA LEU A 93 -6.34 -21.45 -0.42
C LEU A 93 -6.05 -22.94 -0.63
N GLN A 94 -4.78 -23.34 -0.69
CA GLN A 94 -4.39 -24.74 -0.77
C GLN A 94 -4.78 -25.52 0.49
N ARG A 95 -4.58 -24.95 1.69
CA ARG A 95 -5.04 -25.55 2.95
C ARG A 95 -6.56 -25.73 2.98
N PHE A 96 -7.30 -24.73 2.50
CA PHE A 96 -8.75 -24.82 2.42
C PHE A 96 -9.20 -25.90 1.43
N ALA A 97 -8.57 -25.97 0.25
CA ALA A 97 -8.85 -27.01 -0.74
C ALA A 97 -8.60 -28.42 -0.17
N ALA A 98 -7.46 -28.63 0.51
CA ALA A 98 -7.15 -29.90 1.15
C ALA A 98 -8.20 -30.29 2.22
N ALA A 99 -8.66 -29.32 3.02
CA ALA A 99 -9.72 -29.55 4.00
C ALA A 99 -11.05 -29.93 3.32
N LEU A 100 -11.39 -29.35 2.16
CA LEU A 100 -12.58 -29.74 1.40
C LEU A 100 -12.48 -31.17 0.86
N GLU A 101 -11.31 -31.57 0.37
CA GLU A 101 -11.10 -32.95 -0.08
C GLU A 101 -11.27 -33.96 1.07
N GLU A 102 -10.73 -33.65 2.25
CA GLU A 102 -10.89 -34.50 3.44
C GLU A 102 -12.35 -34.61 3.85
N LEU A 103 -13.08 -33.49 3.86
CA LEU A 103 -14.51 -33.45 4.16
C LEU A 103 -15.34 -34.23 3.14
N ASP A 104 -15.03 -34.13 1.85
CA ASP A 104 -15.71 -34.89 0.79
C ASP A 104 -15.46 -36.39 0.95
N ARG A 105 -14.21 -36.80 1.21
CA ARG A 105 -13.88 -38.22 1.50
C ARG A 105 -14.65 -38.73 2.71
N ALA A 106 -14.69 -37.98 3.81
CA ALA A 106 -15.40 -38.37 5.03
C ALA A 106 -16.93 -38.40 4.81
N PHE A 107 -17.47 -37.46 4.06
CA PHE A 107 -18.89 -37.42 3.70
C PHE A 107 -19.31 -38.64 2.88
N ARG A 108 -18.50 -39.04 1.89
CA ARG A 108 -18.76 -40.24 1.08
C ARG A 108 -18.70 -41.55 1.86
N GLN A 109 -18.04 -41.55 3.03
CA GLN A 109 -17.95 -42.70 3.92
C GLN A 109 -19.10 -42.75 4.94
N LEU A 110 -19.98 -41.74 4.99
CA LEU A 110 -21.13 -41.77 5.88
C LEU A 110 -22.04 -42.95 5.53
N GLY A 111 -22.42 -43.71 6.56
CA GLY A 111 -23.47 -44.72 6.44
C GLY A 111 -24.84 -44.10 6.12
N PRO A 112 -25.89 -44.92 5.97
CA PRO A 112 -27.23 -44.42 5.71
C PRO A 112 -27.72 -43.47 6.83
N ALA A 113 -28.50 -42.44 6.45
CA ALA A 113 -28.93 -41.34 7.32
C ALA A 113 -29.94 -41.72 8.42
N GLU A 114 -30.37 -42.98 8.46
CA GLU A 114 -31.35 -43.49 9.40
C GLU A 114 -30.78 -43.68 10.80
N SER A 115 -29.45 -43.84 10.94
CA SER A 115 -28.82 -44.01 12.25
C SER A 115 -28.59 -42.67 12.97
N ALA A 116 -28.80 -42.64 14.29
CA ALA A 116 -28.50 -41.46 15.11
C ALA A 116 -27.00 -41.10 15.10
N GLU A 117 -26.13 -42.09 14.90
CA GLU A 117 -24.68 -41.92 14.78
C GLU A 117 -24.31 -41.21 13.49
N THR A 118 -24.87 -41.63 12.34
CA THR A 118 -24.67 -40.97 11.04
C THR A 118 -25.10 -39.51 11.10
N ARG A 119 -26.23 -39.20 11.75
CA ARG A 119 -26.70 -37.80 11.90
C ARG A 119 -25.70 -36.95 12.70
N ARG A 120 -25.13 -37.50 13.77
CA ARG A 120 -24.09 -36.82 14.56
C ARG A 120 -22.80 -36.63 13.76
N GLU A 121 -22.37 -37.63 13.00
CA GLU A 121 -21.20 -37.50 12.13
C GLU A 121 -21.41 -36.46 11.03
N LEU A 122 -22.61 -36.41 10.43
CA LEU A 122 -22.97 -35.36 9.47
C LEU A 122 -22.91 -33.96 10.10
N GLU A 123 -23.41 -33.78 11.32
CA GLU A 123 -23.32 -32.50 12.02
C GLU A 123 -21.85 -32.10 12.28
N LYS A 124 -21.00 -33.04 12.70
CA LYS A 124 -19.56 -32.81 12.88
C LYS A 124 -18.91 -32.33 11.59
N LEU A 125 -19.20 -32.99 10.46
CA LEU A 125 -18.68 -32.60 9.14
C LEU A 125 -19.17 -31.21 8.72
N ARG A 126 -20.43 -30.88 8.98
CA ARG A 126 -20.96 -29.53 8.73
C ARG A 126 -20.23 -28.47 9.56
N PHE A 127 -20.03 -28.71 10.85
CA PHE A 127 -19.27 -27.79 11.70
C PHE A 127 -17.81 -27.63 11.24
N ALA A 128 -17.16 -28.73 10.85
CA ALA A 128 -15.81 -28.70 10.32
C ALA A 128 -15.73 -27.89 9.02
N HIS A 129 -16.70 -28.06 8.11
CA HIS A 129 -16.82 -27.24 6.91
C HIS A 129 -16.96 -25.75 7.23
N TYR A 130 -17.90 -25.36 8.09
CA TYR A 130 -18.10 -23.95 8.44
C TYR A 130 -16.86 -23.34 9.10
N ARG A 131 -16.16 -24.10 9.93
CA ARG A 131 -14.90 -23.67 10.53
C ARG A 131 -13.81 -23.46 9.49
N ALA A 132 -13.66 -24.39 8.53
CA ALA A 132 -12.68 -24.26 7.45
C ALA A 132 -13.00 -23.06 6.55
N ALA A 133 -14.26 -22.92 6.13
CA ALA A 133 -14.72 -21.81 5.29
C ALA A 133 -14.59 -20.46 6.01
N GLY A 134 -14.90 -20.42 7.32
CA GLY A 134 -14.77 -19.22 8.15
C GLY A 134 -13.32 -18.75 8.28
N ARG A 135 -12.37 -19.68 8.50
CA ARG A 135 -10.93 -19.36 8.53
C ARG A 135 -10.42 -18.79 7.21
N ALA A 136 -10.72 -19.47 6.10
CA ALA A 136 -10.31 -19.02 4.77
C ALA A 136 -10.90 -17.64 4.45
N SER A 137 -12.19 -17.43 4.75
CA SER A 137 -12.86 -16.14 4.52
C SER A 137 -12.28 -15.01 5.38
N ALA A 138 -11.97 -15.28 6.65
CA ALA A 138 -11.37 -14.30 7.54
C ALA A 138 -9.98 -13.86 7.05
N PHE A 139 -9.14 -14.83 6.67
CA PHE A 139 -7.79 -14.56 6.15
C PHE A 139 -7.83 -13.74 4.86
N LEU A 140 -8.70 -14.11 3.92
CA LEU A 140 -8.85 -13.39 2.64
C LEU A 140 -9.36 -11.96 2.83
N ARG A 141 -10.21 -11.73 3.83
CA ARG A 141 -10.77 -10.41 4.15
C ARG A 141 -9.78 -9.50 4.88
N GLU A 142 -9.00 -10.05 5.81
CA GLU A 142 -7.99 -9.29 6.57
C GLU A 142 -6.93 -8.67 5.66
N LYS A 143 -6.59 -9.34 4.55
CA LYS A 143 -5.58 -8.87 3.59
C LYS A 143 -6.14 -8.09 2.40
N SER A 144 -7.45 -8.15 2.13
CA SER A 144 -8.09 -7.34 1.09
C SER A 144 -8.56 -5.96 1.57
N GLY A 145 -8.51 -5.70 2.88
CA GLY A 145 -9.12 -4.53 3.50
C GLY A 145 -8.16 -3.69 4.33
N GLY A 146 -7.31 -2.92 3.66
CA GLY A 146 -6.64 -1.76 4.25
C GLY A 146 -6.67 -0.60 3.25
N PRO A 147 -7.13 0.61 3.62
CA PRO A 147 -6.90 1.78 2.77
C PRO A 147 -5.39 1.91 2.59
N LEU A 148 -4.93 1.94 1.33
CA LEU A 148 -3.56 2.34 1.01
C LEU A 148 -3.27 3.65 1.75
N PRO A 149 -2.23 3.72 2.61
CA PRO A 149 -1.85 4.97 3.25
C PRO A 149 -1.32 5.88 2.14
N GLY A 150 -2.15 6.82 1.70
CA GLY A 150 -1.84 7.74 0.59
C GLY A 150 -3.01 8.13 -0.31
N ALA A 151 -4.19 7.53 -0.18
CA ALA A 151 -5.35 7.93 -0.99
C ALA A 151 -6.12 9.12 -0.37
N ALA A 152 -5.41 10.21 -0.10
CA ALA A 152 -6.05 11.52 -0.04
C ALA A 152 -6.17 12.05 -1.48
N ALA A 153 -7.41 12.31 -1.89
CA ALA A 153 -7.81 13.07 -3.08
C ALA A 153 -7.40 12.51 -4.46
N ALA A 154 -8.33 11.82 -5.11
CA ALA A 154 -8.70 12.12 -6.50
C ALA A 154 -10.02 11.42 -6.85
N GLU A 155 -11.01 12.23 -7.17
CA GLU A 155 -12.30 11.83 -7.72
C GLU A 155 -12.15 10.96 -8.98
N LYS A 156 -13.00 9.93 -9.10
CA LYS A 156 -13.62 9.42 -10.35
C LYS A 156 -14.58 8.27 -10.00
N PRO A 157 -15.90 8.49 -9.93
CA PRO A 157 -16.83 7.51 -9.36
C PRO A 157 -17.32 6.42 -10.34
N PHE A 158 -16.83 6.32 -11.57
CA PHE A 158 -17.47 5.45 -12.58
C PHE A 158 -16.70 4.20 -13.05
N ARG A 159 -15.47 3.97 -12.56
CA ARG A 159 -14.72 2.74 -12.90
C ARG A 159 -14.50 1.77 -11.74
N ARG A 160 -14.84 2.16 -10.51
CA ARG A 160 -14.60 1.37 -9.30
C ARG A 160 -15.62 0.25 -9.07
N SER A 161 -16.85 0.42 -9.59
CA SER A 161 -17.94 -0.57 -9.45
C SER A 161 -17.76 -1.81 -10.33
N VAL A 162 -16.98 -1.74 -11.42
CA VAL A 162 -16.77 -2.89 -12.32
C VAL A 162 -15.60 -3.76 -11.85
N SER A 163 -14.56 -3.18 -11.25
CA SER A 163 -13.43 -3.96 -10.71
C SER A 163 -13.74 -4.69 -9.40
N GLU A 164 -14.67 -4.16 -8.59
CA GLU A 164 -15.11 -4.83 -7.36
C GLU A 164 -16.13 -5.95 -7.61
N SER A 165 -16.88 -5.89 -8.71
CA SER A 165 -17.90 -6.90 -9.05
C SER A 165 -17.38 -8.04 -9.93
N LEU A 166 -16.28 -7.85 -10.66
CA LEU A 166 -15.65 -8.91 -11.47
C LEU A 166 -15.29 -10.20 -10.70
N PRO A 167 -14.61 -10.14 -9.53
CA PRO A 167 -14.29 -11.37 -8.80
C PRO A 167 -15.55 -12.04 -8.21
N LEU A 168 -16.57 -11.26 -7.84
CA LEU A 168 -17.81 -11.78 -7.30
C LEU A 168 -18.69 -12.40 -8.38
N ALA A 169 -18.77 -11.77 -9.55
CA ALA A 169 -19.46 -12.31 -10.73
C ALA A 169 -18.78 -13.58 -11.25
N ALA A 170 -17.45 -13.62 -11.27
CA ALA A 170 -16.71 -14.84 -11.61
C ALA A 170 -16.98 -15.98 -10.62
N ALA A 171 -17.02 -15.70 -9.31
CA ALA A 171 -17.35 -16.68 -8.28
C ALA A 171 -18.79 -17.22 -8.40
N VAL A 172 -19.75 -16.36 -8.74
CA VAL A 172 -21.16 -16.76 -8.99
C VAL A 172 -21.28 -17.63 -10.25
N VAL A 173 -20.55 -17.31 -11.32
CA VAL A 173 -20.57 -18.12 -12.55
C VAL A 173 -19.94 -19.49 -12.33
N VAL A 174 -18.81 -19.55 -11.61
CA VAL A 174 -18.14 -20.83 -11.28
C VAL A 174 -19.02 -21.69 -10.36
N SER A 175 -19.66 -21.11 -9.36
CA SER A 175 -20.58 -21.85 -8.48
C SER A 175 -21.82 -22.34 -9.23
N ALA A 176 -22.39 -21.55 -10.15
CA ALA A 176 -23.49 -21.98 -11.00
C ALA A 176 -23.09 -23.13 -11.94
N LEU A 177 -21.88 -23.11 -12.51
CA LEU A 177 -21.35 -24.20 -13.35
C LEU A 177 -21.12 -25.50 -12.56
N ILE A 178 -20.65 -25.41 -11.32
CA ILE A 178 -20.49 -26.58 -10.44
C ILE A 178 -21.85 -27.20 -10.12
N VAL A 179 -22.85 -26.39 -9.79
CA VAL A 179 -24.22 -26.88 -9.50
C VAL A 179 -24.85 -27.50 -10.74
N ALA A 180 -24.74 -26.85 -11.91
CA ALA A 180 -25.26 -27.39 -13.17
C ALA A 180 -24.58 -28.72 -13.55
N SER A 181 -23.26 -28.83 -13.36
CA SER A 181 -22.51 -30.07 -13.62
C SER A 181 -22.92 -31.19 -12.65
N ALA A 182 -23.11 -30.86 -11.38
CA ALA A 182 -23.58 -31.82 -10.37
C ALA A 182 -24.99 -32.33 -10.68
N LEU A 183 -25.90 -31.46 -11.14
CA LEU A 183 -27.25 -31.84 -11.57
C LEU A 183 -27.22 -32.69 -12.84
N PHE A 184 -26.37 -32.36 -13.81
CA PHE A 184 -26.21 -33.18 -15.02
C PHE A 184 -25.74 -34.60 -14.70
N ILE A 185 -24.82 -34.76 -13.74
CA ILE A 185 -24.34 -36.08 -13.29
C ILE A 185 -25.40 -36.84 -12.48
N LEU A 186 -26.31 -36.14 -11.79
CA LEU A 186 -27.34 -36.77 -10.96
C LEU A 186 -28.60 -37.18 -11.74
N PHE A 187 -28.90 -36.50 -12.84
CA PHE A 187 -30.14 -36.65 -13.59
C PHE A 187 -29.95 -37.21 -15.02
N HIS A 188 -28.73 -37.59 -15.39
CA HIS A 188 -28.40 -38.22 -16.67
C HIS A 188 -27.53 -39.46 -16.47
#